data_AF-A0A6H5GWW1-F1
#
_entry.id   AF-A0A6H5GWW1-F1
#
_cell.length_a   1.000
_cell.length_b   1.000
_cell.length_c   1.000
_cell.angle_alpha   90.00
_cell.angle_beta   90.00
_cell.angle_gamma   90.00
#
_symmetry.space_group_name_H-M   'P 1'
#
loop_
_entity.id
_entity.type
_entity.pdbx_description
1 polymer ?
#
loop_
_entity_poly.entity_id
_entity_poly.type
_entity_poly.pdbx_seq_one_letter_code
_entity_poly.pdbx_strand_id
1 'polypeptide(L)'
;MGNLQAGIDYKLHPDVVPHPNQKSKWDPNYGFESPRKEKVMIATEEEMHSAKIALEDRDFCAHHLIDYKKCYHDKFPFVNRCHHEKHVYLNCRYAEFVDTIKDYERERRLMERQKRIAASS
;
A
#
# COMPACT_ATOMS: atom_id res chain seq x y z
N MET A 1 -13.05 -2.24 0.50
CA MET A 1 -14.07 -1.53 1.30
C MET A 1 -14.53 -0.31 0.51
N GLY A 2 -15.78 -0.30 0.07
CA GLY A 2 -16.41 0.89 -0.52
C GLY A 2 -17.83 0.92 0.00
N ASN A 3 -18.19 1.98 0.73
CA ASN A 3 -19.57 2.22 1.11
C ASN A 3 -20.25 3.09 0.03
N LEU A 4 -21.59 3.11 0.04
CA LEU A 4 -22.37 3.92 -0.91
C LEU A 4 -21.94 5.39 -0.90
N GLN A 5 -21.55 5.91 0.27
CA GLN A 5 -21.08 7.28 0.44
C GLN A 5 -19.85 7.59 -0.42
N ALA A 6 -18.81 6.76 -0.37
CA ALA A 6 -17.62 6.96 -1.20
C ALA A 6 -17.97 6.98 -2.70
N GLY A 7 -18.89 6.11 -3.12
CA GLY A 7 -19.39 6.08 -4.50
C GLY A 7 -20.14 7.35 -4.92
N ILE A 8 -20.90 7.95 -4.00
CA ILE A 8 -21.60 9.23 -4.21
C ILE A 8 -20.59 10.39 -4.25
N ASP A 9 -19.62 10.39 -3.35
CA ASP A 9 -18.61 11.45 -3.23
C ASP A 9 -17.79 11.60 -4.51
N TYR A 10 -17.45 10.49 -5.19
CA TYR A 10 -16.78 10.53 -6.50
C TYR A 10 -17.59 11.26 -7.59
N LYS A 11 -18.93 11.27 -7.49
CA LYS A 11 -19.80 11.94 -8.46
C LYS A 11 -20.08 13.38 -8.09
N LEU A 12 -20.32 13.65 -6.80
CA LEU A 12 -20.68 14.98 -6.30
C LEU A 12 -19.48 15.90 -6.12
N HIS A 13 -18.32 15.33 -5.79
CA HIS A 13 -17.12 16.06 -5.37
C HIS A 13 -15.85 15.59 -6.11
N PRO A 14 -15.84 15.61 -7.45
CA PRO A 14 -14.69 15.14 -8.24
C PRO A 14 -13.45 16.04 -8.10
N ASP A 15 -13.62 17.24 -7.54
CA ASP A 15 -12.58 18.24 -7.37
C ASP A 15 -11.72 18.02 -6.11
N VAL A 16 -12.25 17.31 -5.11
CA VAL A 16 -11.56 17.07 -3.83
C VAL A 16 -11.28 15.60 -3.54
N VAL A 17 -11.93 14.67 -4.25
CA VAL A 17 -11.77 13.22 -4.02
C VAL A 17 -10.85 12.60 -5.10
N PRO A 18 -9.72 11.98 -4.72
CA PRO A 18 -8.81 11.40 -5.70
C PRO A 18 -9.36 10.08 -6.23
N HIS A 19 -9.38 9.93 -7.55
CA HIS A 19 -9.83 8.69 -8.19
C HIS A 19 -8.79 7.56 -8.04
N PRO A 20 -9.20 6.31 -7.75
CA PRO A 20 -8.26 5.21 -7.54
C PRO A 20 -7.33 4.91 -8.72
N ASN A 21 -7.78 5.15 -9.95
CA ASN A 21 -7.01 4.88 -11.17
C ASN A 21 -6.22 6.10 -11.66
N GLN A 22 -6.30 7.22 -10.95
CA GLN A 22 -5.60 8.45 -11.32
C GLN A 22 -4.23 8.46 -10.66
N LYS A 23 -3.20 8.89 -11.40
CA LYS A 23 -1.86 9.08 -10.85
C LYS A 23 -1.82 10.29 -9.92
N SER A 24 -0.91 10.24 -8.95
CA SER A 24 -0.66 11.35 -8.04
C SER A 24 -0.32 12.63 -8.79
N LYS A 25 -1.10 13.69 -8.58
CA LYS A 25 -0.88 15.01 -9.21
C LYS A 25 0.28 15.79 -8.58
N TRP A 26 0.63 15.45 -7.34
CA TRP A 26 1.52 16.25 -6.49
C TRP A 26 2.89 15.60 -6.40
N ASP A 27 3.95 16.41 -6.34
CA ASP A 27 5.30 15.91 -6.11
C ASP A 27 5.39 15.16 -4.76
N PRO A 28 6.07 13.99 -4.69
CA PRO A 28 6.21 13.23 -3.45
C PRO A 28 6.86 14.01 -2.31
N ASN A 29 7.75 14.97 -2.60
CA ASN A 29 8.44 15.77 -1.58
C ASN A 29 7.68 17.05 -1.22
N TYR A 30 6.57 17.38 -1.91
CA TYR A 30 5.78 18.57 -1.61
C TYR A 30 5.22 18.55 -0.18
N GLY A 31 5.61 19.54 0.62
CA GLY A 31 5.18 19.71 2.01
C GLY A 31 5.99 18.93 3.04
N PHE A 32 7.07 18.25 2.64
CA PHE A 32 8.02 17.63 3.55
C PHE A 32 9.28 18.50 3.69
N GLU A 33 9.77 18.68 4.91
CA GLU A 33 10.99 19.47 5.18
C GLU A 33 12.27 18.75 4.74
N SER A 34 12.24 17.41 4.75
CA SER A 34 13.32 16.52 4.35
C SER A 34 12.82 15.56 3.27
N PRO A 35 13.72 15.04 2.41
CA PRO A 35 13.33 14.09 1.38
C PRO A 35 12.71 12.84 2.00
N ARG A 36 11.62 12.35 1.38
CA ARG A 36 10.96 11.12 1.82
C ARG A 36 11.93 9.95 1.69
N LYS A 37 12.01 9.11 2.72
CA LYS A 37 12.77 7.86 2.66
C LYS A 37 12.11 6.91 1.68
N GLU A 38 12.87 6.42 0.71
CA GLU A 38 12.41 5.42 -0.24
C GLU A 38 12.26 4.05 0.43
N LYS A 39 11.25 3.29 -0.01
CA LYS A 39 11.05 1.91 0.45
C LYS A 39 12.07 1.02 -0.25
N VAL A 40 12.78 0.20 0.51
CA VAL A 40 13.80 -0.72 -0.01
C VAL A 40 13.18 -2.10 -0.16
N MET A 41 13.27 -2.68 -1.37
CA MET A 41 12.95 -4.08 -1.60
C MET A 41 14.04 -4.96 -0.98
N ILE A 42 13.67 -5.85 -0.05
CA ILE A 42 14.62 -6.74 0.63
C ILE A 42 14.81 -8.04 -0.17
N ALA A 43 13.74 -8.60 -0.73
CA ALA A 43 13.80 -9.82 -1.55
C ALA A 43 14.33 -9.50 -2.95
N THR A 44 15.24 -10.34 -3.44
CA THR A 44 15.73 -10.25 -4.82
C THR A 44 14.71 -10.83 -5.81
N GLU A 45 14.79 -10.42 -7.08
CA GLU A 45 13.87 -10.92 -8.11
C GLU A 45 14.02 -12.43 -8.35
N GLU A 46 15.26 -12.92 -8.31
CA GLU A 46 15.58 -14.35 -8.45
C GLU A 46 14.98 -15.20 -7.32
N GLU A 47 15.02 -14.71 -6.09
CA GLU A 47 14.38 -15.35 -4.93
C GLU A 47 12.85 -15.40 -5.10
N MET A 48 12.21 -14.31 -5.55
CA MET A 48 10.77 -14.29 -5.78
C MET A 48 10.33 -15.22 -6.92
N HIS A 49 11.15 -15.31 -7.97
CA HIS A 49 10.91 -16.20 -9.10
C HIS A 49 11.07 -17.67 -8.69
N SER A 50 12.13 -18.02 -7.96
CA SER A 50 12.37 -19.38 -7.48
C SER A 50 11.29 -19.85 -6.49
N ALA A 51 10.79 -18.95 -5.64
CA ALA A 51 9.68 -19.21 -4.71
C ALA A 51 8.28 -19.24 -5.38
N LYS A 52 8.22 -19.10 -6.71
CA LYS A 52 6.98 -19.09 -7.53
C LYS A 52 5.92 -18.16 -6.93
N ILE A 53 6.31 -16.92 -6.62
CA ILE A 53 5.38 -15.89 -6.13
C ILE A 53 4.63 -15.29 -7.32
N ALA A 54 3.29 -15.20 -7.20
CA ALA A 54 2.42 -14.57 -8.19
C ALA A 54 2.74 -13.07 -8.29
N LEU A 55 2.56 -12.47 -9.46
CA LEU A 55 2.93 -11.06 -9.70
C LEU A 55 2.25 -10.09 -8.73
N GLU A 56 1.01 -10.38 -8.33
CA GLU A 56 0.22 -9.56 -7.40
C GLU A 56 0.76 -9.58 -5.96
N ASP A 57 1.56 -10.57 -5.58
CA ASP A 57 2.13 -10.71 -4.24
C ASP A 57 3.61 -10.32 -4.18
N ARG A 58 4.17 -9.75 -5.26
CA ARG A 58 5.58 -9.30 -5.36
C ARG A 58 5.77 -7.88 -4.82
N ASP A 59 5.23 -7.62 -3.64
CA ASP A 59 5.31 -6.34 -2.95
C ASP A 59 6.59 -6.24 -2.08
N PHE A 60 6.83 -5.10 -1.41
CA PHE A 60 8.00 -4.96 -0.50
C PHE A 60 7.96 -6.00 0.62
N CYS A 61 6.77 -6.49 0.96
CA CYS A 61 6.54 -7.55 1.92
C CYS A 61 6.87 -8.99 1.46
N ALA A 62 7.32 -9.20 0.22
CA ALA A 62 7.51 -10.54 -0.37
C ALA A 62 8.51 -11.43 0.40
N HIS A 63 9.51 -10.84 1.07
CA HIS A 63 10.49 -11.58 1.87
C HIS A 63 9.83 -12.41 2.99
N HIS A 64 8.86 -11.84 3.71
CA HIS A 64 8.11 -12.58 4.72
C HIS A 64 7.19 -13.66 4.13
N LEU A 65 6.72 -13.47 2.88
CA LEU A 65 5.94 -14.49 2.19
C LEU A 65 6.79 -15.70 1.83
N ILE A 66 8.06 -15.48 1.44
CA ILE A 66 9.03 -16.54 1.18
C ILE A 66 9.25 -17.36 2.46
N ASP A 67 9.47 -16.69 3.60
CA ASP A 67 9.63 -17.35 4.90
C ASP A 67 8.42 -18.22 5.24
N TYR A 68 7.22 -17.65 5.16
CA TYR A 68 5.98 -18.39 5.41
C TYR A 68 5.81 -19.61 4.50
N LYS A 69 6.12 -19.49 3.21
CA LYS A 69 6.05 -20.62 2.26
C LYS A 69 7.08 -21.70 2.60
N LYS A 70 8.27 -21.32 3.07
CA LYS A 70 9.30 -22.26 3.50
C LYS A 70 8.83 -23.08 4.70
N CYS A 71 8.33 -22.43 5.74
CA CYS A 71 7.77 -23.11 6.91
C CYS A 71 6.54 -23.95 6.56
N TYR A 72 5.69 -23.51 5.64
CA TYR A 72 4.56 -24.29 5.15
C TYR A 72 5.01 -25.62 4.55
N HIS A 73 6.06 -25.60 3.72
CA HIS A 73 6.63 -26.81 3.14
C HIS A 73 7.30 -27.70 4.19
N ASP A 74 8.09 -27.12 5.10
CA ASP A 74 8.87 -27.86 6.11
C ASP A 74 8.01 -28.52 7.19
N LYS A 75 6.83 -27.94 7.49
CA LYS A 75 5.94 -28.42 8.55
C LYS A 75 4.71 -29.15 8.04
N PHE A 76 4.56 -29.36 6.74
CA PHE A 76 3.45 -30.13 6.19
C PHE A 76 3.44 -31.56 6.76
N PRO A 77 2.31 -32.09 7.27
CA PRO A 77 0.93 -31.57 7.22
C PRO A 77 0.50 -30.63 8.37
N PHE A 78 1.34 -30.42 9.38
CA PHE A 78 1.04 -29.62 10.58
C PHE A 78 1.29 -28.11 10.41
N VAL A 79 0.69 -27.51 9.38
CA VAL A 79 0.88 -26.11 8.98
C VAL A 79 0.46 -25.08 10.04
N ASN A 80 -0.37 -25.49 11.02
CA ASN A 80 -0.80 -24.63 12.13
C ASN A 80 0.36 -24.11 12.99
N ARG A 81 1.50 -24.82 12.99
CA ARG A 81 2.71 -24.38 13.69
C ARG A 81 3.34 -23.12 13.07
N CYS A 82 2.93 -22.74 11.86
CA CYS A 82 3.46 -21.61 11.10
C CYS A 82 2.75 -20.26 11.37
N HIS A 83 1.94 -20.16 12.42
CA HIS A 83 1.13 -18.96 12.71
C HIS A 83 1.98 -17.69 12.90
N HIS A 84 3.18 -17.81 13.48
CA HIS A 84 4.06 -16.67 13.73
C HIS A 84 4.50 -16.00 12.43
N GLU A 85 5.03 -16.78 11.49
CA GLU A 85 5.49 -16.27 10.20
C GLU A 85 4.33 -15.70 9.37
N LYS A 86 3.17 -16.36 9.41
CA LYS A 86 1.94 -15.82 8.80
C LYS A 86 1.58 -14.45 9.36
N HIS A 87 1.64 -14.30 10.69
CA HIS A 87 1.31 -13.03 11.36
C HIS A 87 2.31 -11.93 11.01
N VAL A 88 3.60 -12.26 10.92
CA VAL A 88 4.64 -11.31 10.49
C VAL A 88 4.35 -10.79 9.07
N TYR A 89 4.06 -11.69 8.11
CA TYR A 89 3.68 -11.31 6.75
C TYR A 89 2.42 -10.42 6.73
N LEU A 90 1.37 -10.79 7.47
CA LEU A 90 0.13 -10.01 7.52
C LEU A 90 0.32 -8.62 8.13
N ASN A 91 1.15 -8.48 9.17
CA ASN A 91 1.45 -7.18 9.77
C ASN A 91 2.18 -6.26 8.80
N CYS A 92 3.11 -6.81 8.04
CA CYS A 92 3.84 -6.06 7.04
C CYS A 92 2.92 -5.62 5.88
N ARG A 93 2.02 -6.48 5.39
CA ARG A 93 0.96 -6.07 4.44
C ARG A 93 0.03 -5.01 5.00
N TYR A 94 -0.32 -5.12 6.27
CA TYR A 94 -1.14 -4.11 6.93
C TYR A 94 -0.44 -2.75 6.99
N ALA A 95 0.86 -2.74 7.31
CA ALA A 95 1.66 -1.52 7.30
C ALA A 95 1.73 -0.88 5.91
N GLU A 96 1.91 -1.68 4.85
CA GLU A 96 1.86 -1.19 3.47
C GLU A 96 0.50 -0.61 3.10
N PHE A 97 -0.60 -1.30 3.45
CA PHE A 97 -1.95 -0.80 3.25
C PHE A 97 -2.17 0.55 3.95
N VAL A 98 -1.73 0.68 5.20
CA VAL A 98 -1.81 1.93 5.96
C VAL A 98 -1.06 3.05 5.26
N ASP A 99 0.10 2.78 4.66
CA ASP A 99 0.83 3.80 3.88
C ASP A 99 0.07 4.23 2.62
N THR A 100 -0.56 3.30 1.89
CA THR A 100 -1.41 3.64 0.74
C THR A 100 -2.60 4.54 1.14
N ILE A 101 -3.21 4.28 2.30
CA ILE A 101 -4.29 5.13 2.82
C ILE A 101 -3.77 6.52 3.22
N LYS A 102 -2.56 6.62 3.80
CA LYS A 102 -1.94 7.94 4.07
C LYS A 102 -1.70 8.71 2.79
N ASP A 103 -1.26 8.05 1.72
CA ASP A 103 -1.03 8.71 0.42
C ASP A 103 -2.37 9.19 -0.18
N TYR A 104 -3.44 8.40 -0.11
CA TYR A 104 -4.78 8.81 -0.51
C TYR A 104 -5.29 10.03 0.27
N GLU A 105 -5.18 10.00 1.61
CA GLU A 105 -5.60 11.13 2.45
C GLU A 105 -4.76 12.38 2.18
N ARG A 106 -3.46 12.22 1.95
CA ARG A 106 -2.57 13.32 1.57
C ARG A 106 -3.08 14.01 0.31
N GLU A 107 -3.33 13.25 -0.76
CA GLU A 107 -3.83 13.81 -2.02
C GLU A 107 -5.16 14.54 -1.86
N ARG A 108 -6.09 13.92 -1.12
CA ARG A 108 -7.39 14.52 -0.83
C ARG A 108 -7.25 15.88 -0.13
N ARG A 109 -6.48 15.96 0.96
CA ARG A 109 -6.28 17.21 1.73
C ARG A 109 -5.58 18.29 0.92
N LEU A 110 -4.66 17.87 0.05
CA LEU A 110 -3.95 18.75 -0.85
C LEU A 110 -4.91 19.35 -1.90
N MET A 111 -5.81 18.55 -2.48
CA MET A 111 -6.86 19.06 -3.38
C MET A 111 -7.84 19.99 -2.68
N GLU A 112 -8.27 19.66 -1.47
CA GLU A 112 -9.09 20.56 -0.63
C GLU A 112 -8.38 21.90 -0.36
N ARG A 113 -7.05 21.88 -0.14
CA ARG A 113 -6.24 23.09 -0.03
C ARG A 113 -6.21 23.88 -1.34
N GLN A 114 -6.03 23.22 -2.48
CA GLN A 114 -6.05 23.87 -3.79
C GLN A 114 -7.39 24.58 -4.04
N LYS A 115 -8.51 23.91 -3.72
CA LYS A 115 -9.85 24.49 -3.82
C LYS A 115 -10.02 25.72 -2.92
N ARG A 116 -9.57 25.65 -1.66
CA ARG A 116 -9.62 26.79 -0.73
C ARG A 116 -8.84 28.00 -1.24
N ILE A 117 -7.63 27.77 -1.79
CA ILE A 117 -6.80 28.84 -2.34
C ILE A 117 -7.50 29.49 -3.55
N ALA A 118 -8.04 28.68 -4.46
CA ALA A 118 -8.78 29.15 -5.64
C ALA A 118 -10.07 29.91 -5.29
N ALA A 119 -10.69 29.62 -4.15
CA ALA A 119 -11.86 30.36 -3.67
C ALA A 119 -11.51 31.67 -2.96
N SER A 120 -10.28 31.79 -2.43
CA SER A 120 -9.78 32.99 -1.75
C SER A 120 -9.12 34.01 -2.67
N SER A 121 -8.73 33.58 -3.87
CA SER A 121 -8.17 34.42 -4.94
C SER A 121 -9.28 34.97 -5.82
#